data_AF-A0AAJ6ZUP6-F1
#
_entry.id   AF-A0AAJ6ZUP6-F1
#
_cell.length_a   1.000
_cell.length_b   1.000
_cell.length_c   1.000
_cell.angle_alpha   90.00
_cell.angle_beta   90.00
_cell.angle_gamma   90.00
#
_symmetry.space_group_name_H-M   'P 1'
#
loop_
_entity.id
_entity.type
_entity.pdbx_description
1 polymer ?
#
loop_
_entity_poly.entity_id
_entity_poly.type
_entity_poly.pdbx_seq_one_letter_code
_entity_poly.pdbx_strand_id
1 'polypeptide(L)'
;MHNLMNHLNDYEYLRRKRPNGIWERRYIRNVIFQMLRKLRPYNTVPQELDLMVRYIVHISLIETNWLTVASILMDAMPTCPYTKVVIALIIRNIPSPNAYTVSTLLNDRFHLSQRRAVAASIPVRVEKNICIVLNCLAEKLVGTNSTVIFTDNVCSYLCHIFINSRYHNDLELQMRALLALEKFSVIRENKTMIVQRLELLNSNHLSGLEKYLTNIAGEEIRREVGYCARWALDNIFPKPGRQLSYDTVDLSAVNCMFKNESGNIYIKYSPDLMEIRNDTICPQTLHGTSEVDGGLWFYEVKLITDGSITVGWGSTGANTEISVGDEERSLGYEGNKMTFWYHGKAYGISLTRWRADDVLGCLLDSSEKTISFFLHGAESSITCFDFFSPSNTPKKYFPAITMTAFQQCEVNFGQVRFRSAPVGSRFDALNTVGHLTPQQRMIYGMPRHAMQQQQATYNASEDACDICCDLVADVTLHPCGHRTLCHACSMKILVCPVCRADIAERR
;
A
#
# COMPACT_ATOMS: atom_id res chain seq x y z
N MET A 1 -33.02 -13.34 2.34
CA MET A 1 -31.72 -12.62 2.43
C MET A 1 -30.99 -12.93 3.73
N HIS A 2 -31.66 -12.86 4.89
CA HIS A 2 -31.05 -13.16 6.20
C HIS A 2 -30.44 -14.57 6.30
N ASN A 3 -31.03 -15.58 5.65
CA ASN A 3 -30.54 -16.96 5.73
C ASN A 3 -29.19 -17.21 5.03
N LEU A 4 -28.82 -16.48 3.95
CA LEU A 4 -27.56 -16.77 3.23
C LEU A 4 -26.32 -16.42 4.06
N MET A 5 -26.37 -15.32 4.81
CA MET A 5 -25.25 -14.87 5.66
C MET A 5 -24.93 -15.86 6.78
N ASN A 6 -25.90 -16.69 7.19
CA ASN A 6 -25.72 -17.70 8.22
C ASN A 6 -25.09 -19.00 7.68
N HIS A 7 -25.06 -19.18 6.35
CA HIS A 7 -24.58 -20.39 5.69
C HIS A 7 -23.37 -20.13 4.78
N LEU A 8 -22.63 -19.03 4.98
CA LEU A 8 -21.46 -18.70 4.15
C LEU A 8 -20.36 -19.79 4.21
N ASN A 9 -20.29 -20.53 5.31
CA ASN A 9 -19.32 -21.60 5.53
C ASN A 9 -19.85 -23.00 5.20
N ASP A 10 -21.14 -23.12 4.90
CA ASP A 10 -21.78 -24.40 4.61
C ASP A 10 -21.76 -24.66 3.10
N TYR A 11 -20.61 -25.08 2.59
CA TYR A 11 -20.40 -25.32 1.16
C TYR A 11 -21.35 -26.36 0.58
N GLU A 12 -21.80 -27.33 1.37
CA GLU A 12 -22.84 -28.28 0.94
C GLU A 12 -24.19 -27.58 0.75
N TYR A 13 -24.61 -26.76 1.70
CA TYR A 13 -25.81 -25.94 1.56
C TYR A 13 -25.74 -25.02 0.34
N LEU A 14 -24.60 -24.36 0.14
CA LEU A 14 -24.36 -23.48 -1.00
C LEU A 14 -24.47 -24.25 -2.33
N ARG A 15 -23.86 -25.44 -2.42
CA ARG A 15 -23.92 -26.31 -3.59
C ARG A 15 -25.33 -26.84 -3.86
N ARG A 16 -26.07 -27.26 -2.83
CA ARG A 16 -27.47 -27.71 -2.96
C ARG A 16 -28.40 -26.57 -3.42
N LYS A 17 -28.17 -25.34 -2.94
CA LYS A 17 -28.95 -24.15 -3.33
C LYS A 17 -28.66 -23.68 -4.75
N ARG A 18 -27.46 -23.94 -5.28
CA ARG A 18 -27.01 -23.49 -6.60
C ARG A 18 -26.18 -24.59 -7.30
N PRO A 19 -26.83 -25.57 -7.95
CA PRO A 19 -26.16 -26.72 -8.57
C PRO A 19 -25.21 -26.35 -9.72
N ASN A 20 -25.53 -25.30 -10.48
CA ASN A 20 -24.66 -24.77 -11.55
C ASN A 20 -23.52 -23.88 -11.03
N GLY A 21 -23.48 -23.61 -9.72
CA GLY A 21 -22.50 -22.74 -9.07
C GLY A 21 -22.57 -21.26 -9.46
N ILE A 22 -23.47 -20.84 -10.37
CA ILE A 22 -23.60 -19.45 -10.81
C ILE A 22 -24.48 -18.69 -9.83
N TRP A 23 -23.95 -17.60 -9.29
CA TRP A 23 -24.63 -16.76 -8.31
C TRP A 23 -25.23 -15.52 -8.94
N GLU A 24 -26.48 -15.20 -8.58
CA GLU A 24 -27.08 -13.95 -9.04
C GLU A 24 -26.32 -12.76 -8.45
N ARG A 25 -26.10 -11.76 -9.32
CA ARG A 25 -25.40 -10.52 -9.00
C ARG A 25 -25.87 -9.85 -7.70
N ARG A 26 -27.16 -9.93 -7.38
CA ARG A 26 -27.74 -9.35 -6.15
C ARG A 26 -27.17 -9.98 -4.88
N TYR A 27 -26.94 -11.29 -4.85
CA TYR A 27 -26.39 -11.98 -3.67
C TYR A 27 -24.92 -11.63 -3.45
N ILE A 28 -24.12 -11.70 -4.51
CA ILE A 28 -22.70 -11.31 -4.47
C ILE A 28 -22.57 -9.85 -3.99
N ARG A 29 -23.38 -8.94 -4.57
CA ARG A 29 -23.39 -7.53 -4.17
C ARG A 29 -23.70 -7.35 -2.69
N ASN A 30 -24.67 -8.09 -2.16
CA ASN A 30 -25.01 -7.99 -0.74
C ASN A 30 -23.83 -8.37 0.16
N VAL A 31 -23.12 -9.46 -0.15
CA VAL A 31 -21.94 -9.88 0.64
C VAL A 31 -20.84 -8.82 0.56
N ILE A 32 -20.51 -8.33 -0.64
CA ILE A 32 -19.50 -7.27 -0.83
C ILE A 32 -19.85 -6.01 -0.02
N PHE A 33 -21.13 -5.63 0.02
CA PHE A 33 -21.58 -4.46 0.80
C PHE A 33 -21.52 -4.71 2.32
N GLN A 34 -21.71 -5.95 2.78
CA GLN A 34 -21.48 -6.30 4.19
C GLN A 34 -19.99 -6.24 4.53
N MET A 35 -19.09 -6.66 3.64
CA MET A 35 -17.65 -6.46 3.83
C MET A 35 -17.30 -4.98 3.97
N LEU A 36 -17.86 -4.12 3.11
CA LEU A 36 -17.69 -2.67 3.21
C LEU A 36 -18.21 -2.09 4.53
N ARG A 37 -19.34 -2.59 5.04
CA ARG A 37 -19.87 -2.17 6.35
C ARG A 37 -19.01 -2.69 7.50
N LYS A 38 -18.43 -3.89 7.38
CA LYS A 38 -17.57 -4.51 8.39
C LYS A 38 -16.30 -3.72 8.65
N LEU A 39 -15.73 -3.07 7.62
CA LEU A 39 -14.52 -2.25 7.75
C LEU A 39 -14.76 -0.86 8.36
N ARG A 40 -16.01 -0.43 8.54
CA ARG A 40 -16.30 0.87 9.15
C ARG A 40 -16.05 0.82 10.67
N PRO A 41 -15.61 1.92 11.30
CA PRO A 41 -15.40 2.00 12.74
C PRO A 41 -16.64 1.56 13.52
N TYR A 42 -17.80 2.07 13.10
CA TYR A 42 -19.11 1.66 13.61
C TYR A 42 -19.66 0.51 12.75
N ASN A 43 -19.16 -0.70 12.96
CA ASN A 43 -19.64 -1.89 12.27
C ASN A 43 -20.69 -2.64 13.10
N THR A 44 -21.82 -2.96 12.48
CA THR A 44 -22.91 -3.77 13.07
C THR A 44 -23.01 -5.15 12.42
N VAL A 45 -21.99 -5.55 11.66
CA VAL A 45 -22.03 -6.78 10.86
C VAL A 45 -21.56 -7.94 11.74
N PRO A 46 -22.43 -8.91 12.06
CA PRO A 46 -22.08 -9.97 13.00
C PRO A 46 -21.10 -10.98 12.40
N GLN A 47 -21.15 -11.21 11.09
CA GLN A 47 -20.21 -12.11 10.42
C GLN A 47 -18.79 -11.55 10.43
N GLU A 48 -17.83 -12.45 10.64
CA GLU A 48 -16.41 -12.15 10.49
C GLU A 48 -16.07 -11.81 9.04
N LEU A 49 -15.11 -10.90 8.86
CA LEU A 49 -14.67 -10.49 7.54
C LEU A 49 -14.08 -11.67 6.76
N ASP A 50 -13.30 -12.51 7.43
CA ASP A 50 -12.64 -13.66 6.83
C ASP A 50 -13.64 -14.66 6.22
N LEU A 51 -14.78 -14.91 6.89
CA LEU A 51 -15.83 -15.78 6.34
C LEU A 51 -16.44 -15.21 5.05
N MET A 52 -16.68 -13.90 4.99
CA MET A 52 -17.18 -13.25 3.78
C MET A 52 -16.14 -13.27 2.65
N VAL A 53 -14.85 -13.08 2.98
CA VAL A 53 -13.76 -13.20 2.01
C VAL A 53 -13.71 -14.63 1.46
N ARG A 54 -13.64 -15.66 2.31
CA ARG A 54 -13.60 -17.07 1.90
C ARG A 54 -14.76 -17.45 0.98
N TYR A 55 -15.97 -16.98 1.29
CA TYR A 55 -17.13 -17.16 0.42
C TYR A 55 -16.91 -16.53 -0.97
N ILE A 56 -16.48 -15.27 -1.04
CA ILE A 56 -16.23 -14.57 -2.30
C ILE A 56 -15.11 -15.28 -3.10
N VAL A 57 -14.05 -15.74 -2.43
CA VAL A 57 -12.98 -16.53 -3.06
C VAL A 57 -13.54 -17.82 -3.66
N HIS A 58 -14.31 -18.58 -2.88
CA HIS A 58 -14.86 -19.86 -3.31
C HIS A 58 -15.77 -19.72 -4.54
N ILE A 59 -16.72 -18.78 -4.53
CA ILE A 59 -17.61 -18.61 -5.69
C ILE A 59 -16.87 -18.11 -6.92
N SER A 60 -15.76 -17.38 -6.73
CA SER A 60 -14.93 -16.83 -7.81
C SER A 60 -13.99 -17.85 -8.47
N LEU A 61 -14.01 -19.11 -8.01
CA LEU A 61 -13.42 -20.24 -8.77
C LEU A 61 -14.15 -20.47 -10.11
N ILE A 62 -15.39 -19.96 -10.25
CA ILE A 62 -16.16 -19.96 -11.49
C ILE A 62 -16.00 -18.59 -12.16
N GLU A 63 -15.49 -18.59 -13.40
CA GLU A 63 -15.20 -17.39 -14.19
C GLU A 63 -16.41 -16.43 -14.34
N THR A 64 -17.62 -16.96 -14.52
CA THR A 64 -18.85 -16.15 -14.60
C THR A 64 -19.12 -15.37 -13.29
N ASN A 65 -18.86 -15.99 -12.14
CA ASN A 65 -19.00 -15.32 -10.85
C ASN A 65 -17.86 -14.33 -10.63
N TRP A 66 -16.63 -14.68 -11.01
CA TRP A 66 -15.48 -13.77 -10.97
C TRP A 66 -15.78 -12.48 -11.75
N LEU A 67 -16.29 -12.62 -12.99
CA LEU A 67 -16.68 -11.50 -13.84
C LEU A 67 -17.78 -10.66 -13.19
N THR A 68 -18.72 -11.30 -12.49
CA THR A 68 -19.80 -10.62 -11.75
C THR A 68 -19.27 -9.87 -10.52
N VAL A 69 -18.35 -10.47 -9.75
CA VAL A 69 -17.65 -9.83 -8.63
C VAL A 69 -16.92 -8.58 -9.12
N ALA A 70 -16.06 -8.71 -10.13
CA ALA A 70 -15.29 -7.60 -10.68
C ALA A 70 -16.20 -6.49 -11.24
N SER A 71 -17.30 -6.86 -11.92
CA SER A 71 -18.28 -5.88 -12.40
C SER A 71 -18.91 -5.07 -11.25
N ILE A 72 -19.32 -5.74 -10.16
CA ILE A 72 -19.89 -5.09 -8.97
C ILE A 72 -18.87 -4.12 -8.34
N LEU A 73 -17.60 -4.52 -8.26
CA LEU A 73 -16.54 -3.68 -7.71
C LEU A 73 -16.36 -2.38 -8.50
N MET A 74 -16.44 -2.46 -9.83
CA MET A 74 -16.33 -1.30 -10.71
C MET A 74 -17.59 -0.42 -10.69
N ASP A 75 -18.79 -0.97 -10.89
CA ASP A 75 -19.98 -0.16 -11.17
C ASP A 75 -20.89 0.11 -9.95
N ALA A 76 -20.84 -0.69 -8.89
CA ALA A 76 -21.80 -0.61 -7.79
C ALA A 76 -21.20 -0.05 -6.49
N MET A 77 -19.89 -0.15 -6.28
CA MET A 77 -19.25 0.29 -5.04
C MET A 77 -19.34 1.81 -4.82
N PRO A 78 -19.77 2.29 -3.65
CA PRO A 78 -19.94 3.72 -3.38
C PRO A 78 -18.60 4.46 -3.26
N THR A 79 -18.62 5.80 -3.33
CA THR A 79 -17.45 6.61 -2.97
C THR A 79 -17.37 6.73 -1.45
N CYS A 80 -16.45 6.02 -0.80
CA CYS A 80 -16.12 6.22 0.60
C CYS A 80 -14.68 5.75 0.91
N PRO A 81 -14.08 6.16 2.04
CA PRO A 81 -12.68 5.84 2.37
C PRO A 81 -12.34 4.34 2.36
N TYR A 82 -13.32 3.48 2.68
CA TYR A 82 -13.15 2.04 2.77
C TYR A 82 -13.32 1.31 1.43
N THR A 83 -13.87 1.96 0.40
CA THR A 83 -14.11 1.32 -0.91
C THR A 83 -12.82 0.83 -1.54
N LYS A 84 -11.75 1.65 -1.52
CA LYS A 84 -10.44 1.26 -2.05
C LYS A 84 -9.87 0.02 -1.35
N VAL A 85 -10.04 -0.06 -0.03
CA VAL A 85 -9.60 -1.18 0.80
C VAL A 85 -10.39 -2.45 0.48
N VAL A 86 -11.72 -2.37 0.35
CA VAL A 86 -12.54 -3.55 -0.01
C VAL A 86 -12.24 -4.06 -1.41
N ILE A 87 -12.11 -3.16 -2.40
CA ILE A 87 -11.79 -3.55 -3.78
C ILE A 87 -10.44 -4.26 -3.80
N ALA A 88 -9.41 -3.68 -3.17
CA ALA A 88 -8.09 -4.29 -3.07
C ALA A 88 -8.14 -5.65 -2.35
N LEU A 89 -8.82 -5.73 -1.19
CA LEU A 89 -9.00 -6.96 -0.44
C LEU A 89 -9.64 -8.05 -1.29
N ILE A 90 -10.71 -7.75 -2.02
CA ILE A 90 -11.42 -8.77 -2.80
C ILE A 90 -10.61 -9.20 -4.01
N ILE A 91 -10.13 -8.26 -4.83
CA ILE A 91 -9.35 -8.60 -6.04
C ILE A 91 -8.09 -9.38 -5.67
N ARG A 92 -7.44 -9.04 -4.54
CA ARG A 92 -6.28 -9.79 -4.06
C ARG A 92 -6.61 -11.26 -3.77
N ASN A 93 -7.67 -11.52 -3.01
CA ASN A 93 -7.94 -12.86 -2.47
C ASN A 93 -8.68 -13.80 -3.43
N ILE A 94 -9.48 -13.30 -4.38
CA ILE A 94 -10.13 -14.18 -5.37
C ILE A 94 -9.08 -14.91 -6.24
N PRO A 95 -9.40 -15.95 -7.01
CA PRO A 95 -8.45 -16.55 -7.94
C PRO A 95 -7.96 -15.55 -9.02
N SER A 96 -6.80 -15.81 -9.61
CA SER A 96 -6.36 -15.08 -10.81
C SER A 96 -7.27 -15.46 -11.98
N PRO A 97 -7.93 -14.50 -12.65
CA PRO A 97 -8.78 -14.80 -13.79
C PRO A 97 -7.93 -15.23 -14.99
N ASN A 98 -8.55 -15.93 -15.94
CA ASN A 98 -7.94 -16.02 -17.26
C ASN A 98 -7.97 -14.64 -17.99
N ALA A 99 -7.03 -14.44 -18.90
CA ALA A 99 -6.90 -13.17 -19.62
C ALA A 99 -8.12 -12.84 -20.49
N TYR A 100 -8.84 -13.85 -20.99
CA TYR A 100 -10.07 -13.66 -21.77
C TYR A 100 -11.21 -13.09 -20.92
N THR A 101 -11.41 -13.57 -19.69
CA THR A 101 -12.40 -13.03 -18.74
C THR A 101 -12.10 -11.56 -18.43
N VAL A 102 -10.83 -11.20 -18.26
CA VAL A 102 -10.42 -9.80 -18.08
C VAL A 102 -10.70 -9.00 -19.34
N SER A 103 -10.38 -9.52 -20.52
CA SER A 103 -10.72 -8.87 -21.79
C SER A 103 -12.22 -8.61 -21.91
N THR A 104 -13.07 -9.59 -21.60
CA THR A 104 -14.53 -9.43 -21.58
C THR A 104 -14.98 -8.38 -20.57
N LEU A 105 -14.36 -8.33 -19.39
CA LEU A 105 -14.64 -7.27 -18.40
C LEU A 105 -14.32 -5.89 -18.98
N LEU A 106 -13.10 -5.68 -19.47
CA LEU A 106 -12.60 -4.37 -19.86
C LEU A 106 -13.18 -3.89 -21.20
N ASN A 107 -13.27 -4.77 -22.20
CA ASN A 107 -13.68 -4.42 -23.56
C ASN A 107 -15.18 -4.57 -23.78
N ASP A 108 -15.80 -5.66 -23.33
CA ASP A 108 -17.20 -5.97 -23.66
C ASP A 108 -18.19 -5.41 -22.64
N ARG A 109 -17.82 -5.37 -21.34
CA ARG A 109 -18.71 -4.83 -20.30
C ARG A 109 -18.51 -3.36 -20.02
N PHE A 110 -17.25 -2.94 -19.91
CA PHE A 110 -16.91 -1.56 -19.57
C PHE A 110 -16.46 -0.73 -20.79
N HIS A 111 -16.20 -1.33 -21.95
CA HIS A 111 -15.85 -0.61 -23.17
C HIS A 111 -14.74 0.44 -22.95
N LEU A 112 -13.68 0.05 -22.22
CA LEU A 112 -12.55 0.94 -21.96
C LEU A 112 -11.99 1.45 -23.29
N SER A 113 -11.83 2.76 -23.40
CA SER A 113 -11.36 3.43 -24.59
C SER A 113 -11.04 4.88 -24.27
N GLN A 114 -10.33 5.55 -25.18
CA GLN A 114 -10.18 7.00 -25.16
C GLN A 114 -11.52 7.73 -25.06
N ARG A 115 -12.54 7.28 -25.83
CA ARG A 115 -13.87 7.92 -25.83
C ARG A 115 -14.55 7.83 -24.47
N ARG A 116 -14.43 6.68 -23.79
CA ARG A 116 -14.94 6.50 -22.42
C ARG A 116 -14.25 7.45 -21.44
N ALA A 117 -12.92 7.54 -21.52
CA ALA A 117 -12.11 8.44 -20.72
C ALA A 117 -12.33 9.92 -21.04
N VAL A 118 -13.25 10.30 -21.93
CA VAL A 118 -13.67 11.70 -22.08
C VAL A 118 -15.19 11.87 -22.00
N ALA A 119 -15.92 10.78 -21.71
CA ALA A 119 -17.37 10.75 -21.76
C ALA A 119 -18.01 11.43 -20.55
N ALA A 120 -18.86 12.41 -20.81
CA ALA A 120 -19.55 13.18 -19.78
C ALA A 120 -20.71 12.43 -19.08
N SER A 121 -21.23 11.36 -19.70
CA SER A 121 -22.41 10.65 -19.20
C SER A 121 -22.10 9.63 -18.10
N ILE A 122 -20.81 9.35 -17.84
CA ILE A 122 -20.41 8.27 -16.95
C ILE A 122 -20.06 8.83 -15.56
N PRO A 123 -20.61 8.26 -14.47
CA PRO A 123 -20.31 8.75 -13.13
C PRO A 123 -18.83 8.57 -12.78
N VAL A 124 -18.17 9.65 -12.33
CA VAL A 124 -16.74 9.62 -11.92
C VAL A 124 -16.42 8.53 -10.90
N ARG A 125 -17.39 8.16 -10.04
CA ARG A 125 -17.29 7.03 -9.09
C ARG A 125 -16.94 5.72 -9.79
N VAL A 126 -17.55 5.45 -10.95
CA VAL A 126 -17.30 4.22 -11.72
C VAL A 126 -15.88 4.22 -12.24
N GLU A 127 -15.42 5.33 -12.83
CA GLU A 127 -14.06 5.47 -13.35
C GLU A 127 -13.01 5.34 -12.24
N LYS A 128 -13.30 5.93 -11.08
CA LYS A 128 -12.50 5.81 -9.85
C LYS A 128 -12.36 4.35 -9.41
N ASN A 129 -13.42 3.56 -9.47
CA ASN A 129 -13.38 2.15 -9.09
C ASN A 129 -12.69 1.28 -10.17
N ILE A 130 -12.91 1.57 -11.46
CA ILE A 130 -12.20 0.93 -12.57
C ILE A 130 -10.69 1.09 -12.38
N CYS A 131 -10.20 2.29 -12.07
CA CYS A 131 -8.77 2.52 -11.88
C CYS A 131 -8.20 1.71 -10.68
N ILE A 132 -8.95 1.53 -9.59
CA ILE A 132 -8.51 0.66 -8.49
C ILE A 132 -8.44 -0.79 -8.96
N VAL A 133 -9.47 -1.29 -9.65
CA VAL A 133 -9.47 -2.68 -10.13
C VAL A 133 -8.34 -2.91 -11.13
N LEU A 134 -8.10 -1.97 -12.05
CA LEU A 134 -6.95 -2.02 -12.97
C LEU A 134 -5.61 -2.05 -12.22
N ASN A 135 -5.44 -1.19 -11.22
CA ASN A 135 -4.26 -1.20 -10.34
C ASN A 135 -4.08 -2.55 -9.64
N CYS A 136 -5.17 -3.17 -9.14
CA CYS A 136 -5.10 -4.48 -8.50
C CYS A 136 -4.81 -5.61 -9.50
N LEU A 137 -5.38 -5.54 -10.71
CA LEU A 137 -5.13 -6.52 -11.78
C LEU A 137 -3.69 -6.43 -12.28
N ALA A 138 -3.10 -5.23 -12.36
CA ALA A 138 -1.71 -5.04 -12.76
C ALA A 138 -0.73 -5.73 -11.79
N GLU A 139 -0.99 -5.66 -10.47
CA GLU A 139 -0.16 -6.36 -9.46
C GLU A 139 -0.40 -7.88 -9.46
N LYS A 140 -1.62 -8.30 -9.82
CA LYS A 140 -2.02 -9.71 -9.79
C LYS A 140 -1.65 -10.49 -11.04
N LEU A 141 -1.74 -9.86 -12.20
CA LEU A 141 -1.52 -10.44 -13.52
C LEU A 141 -0.23 -9.85 -14.08
N VAL A 142 0.86 -10.55 -13.81
CA VAL A 142 2.21 -10.15 -14.22
C VAL A 142 2.71 -10.96 -15.43
N GLY A 143 3.82 -10.51 -16.00
CA GLY A 143 4.41 -11.14 -17.19
C GLY A 143 3.49 -11.06 -18.40
N THR A 144 3.38 -12.15 -19.15
CA THR A 144 2.62 -12.22 -20.40
C THR A 144 1.13 -11.95 -20.22
N ASN A 145 0.55 -12.28 -19.06
CA ASN A 145 -0.86 -11.96 -18.80
C ASN A 145 -1.08 -10.45 -18.67
N SER A 146 -0.08 -9.71 -18.16
CA SER A 146 -0.14 -8.25 -18.04
C SER A 146 -0.21 -7.59 -19.41
N THR A 147 0.60 -8.05 -20.37
CA THR A 147 0.62 -7.50 -21.74
C THR A 147 -0.66 -7.81 -22.49
N VAL A 148 -1.27 -8.98 -22.27
CA VAL A 148 -2.55 -9.35 -22.91
C VAL A 148 -3.70 -8.46 -22.45
N ILE A 149 -3.77 -8.13 -21.14
CA ILE A 149 -4.86 -7.30 -20.62
C ILE A 149 -4.63 -5.80 -20.84
N PHE A 150 -3.37 -5.36 -20.93
CA PHE A 150 -3.00 -3.96 -21.12
C PHE A 150 -3.00 -3.58 -22.59
N THR A 151 -4.19 -3.58 -23.18
CA THR A 151 -4.39 -3.25 -24.60
C THR A 151 -4.22 -1.75 -24.88
N ASP A 152 -4.13 -1.38 -26.15
CA ASP A 152 -4.15 0.02 -26.60
C ASP A 152 -5.35 0.79 -26.04
N ASN A 153 -6.51 0.15 -25.96
CA ASN A 153 -7.74 0.73 -25.40
C ASN A 153 -7.61 1.03 -23.89
N VAL A 154 -6.96 0.15 -23.13
CA VAL A 154 -6.72 0.35 -21.69
C VAL A 154 -5.71 1.46 -21.47
N CYS A 155 -4.61 1.46 -22.23
CA CYS A 155 -3.63 2.55 -22.19
C CYS A 155 -4.24 3.90 -22.60
N SER A 156 -5.00 3.91 -23.69
CA SER A 156 -5.80 5.04 -24.16
C SER A 156 -6.70 5.56 -23.06
N TYR A 157 -7.48 4.68 -22.44
CA TYR A 157 -8.38 5.04 -21.36
C TYR A 157 -7.63 5.70 -20.20
N LEU A 158 -6.58 5.07 -19.67
CA LEU A 158 -5.85 5.60 -18.51
C LEU A 158 -5.12 6.91 -18.81
N CYS A 159 -4.49 7.06 -19.97
CA CYS A 159 -3.75 8.28 -20.30
C CYS A 159 -4.69 9.47 -20.59
N HIS A 160 -5.86 9.22 -21.19
CA HIS A 160 -6.81 10.29 -21.50
C HIS A 160 -7.55 10.84 -20.27
N ILE A 161 -7.49 10.14 -19.14
CA ILE A 161 -7.93 10.68 -17.84
C ILE A 161 -7.17 11.96 -17.49
N PHE A 162 -5.90 12.15 -17.91
CA PHE A 162 -5.18 13.37 -17.53
C PHE A 162 -5.62 14.64 -18.28
N ILE A 163 -6.34 14.51 -19.40
CA ILE A 163 -6.62 15.64 -20.31
C ILE A 163 -8.10 16.05 -20.38
N ASN A 164 -9.00 15.35 -19.68
CA ASN A 164 -10.43 15.67 -19.73
C ASN A 164 -10.81 16.75 -18.70
N SER A 165 -11.29 17.88 -19.20
CA SER A 165 -11.66 19.05 -18.42
C SER A 165 -12.99 18.97 -17.65
N ARG A 166 -13.92 18.06 -18.02
CA ARG A 166 -15.26 17.96 -17.40
C ARG A 166 -15.30 17.05 -16.18
N TYR A 167 -14.69 15.86 -16.27
CA TYR A 167 -14.74 14.86 -15.20
C TYR A 167 -13.37 14.33 -14.78
N HIS A 168 -12.26 14.77 -15.41
CA HIS A 168 -10.93 14.25 -15.11
C HIS A 168 -9.88 15.34 -14.83
N ASN A 169 -10.35 16.47 -14.29
CA ASN A 169 -9.59 17.25 -13.33
C ASN A 169 -9.83 16.75 -11.88
N ASP A 170 -10.58 15.66 -11.70
CA ASP A 170 -10.73 15.02 -10.39
C ASP A 170 -9.38 14.40 -10.01
N LEU A 171 -8.73 15.01 -9.03
CA LEU A 171 -7.39 14.65 -8.58
C LEU A 171 -7.32 13.20 -8.08
N GLU A 172 -8.36 12.72 -7.40
CA GLU A 172 -8.38 11.35 -6.91
C GLU A 172 -8.47 10.33 -8.06
N LEU A 173 -9.22 10.63 -9.12
CA LEU A 173 -9.25 9.81 -10.32
C LEU A 173 -7.90 9.82 -11.04
N GLN A 174 -7.29 11.00 -11.22
CA GLN A 174 -5.97 11.13 -11.84
C GLN A 174 -4.89 10.37 -11.07
N MET A 175 -4.91 10.44 -9.73
CA MET A 175 -4.02 9.65 -8.88
C MET A 175 -4.23 8.16 -9.10
N ARG A 176 -5.46 7.66 -9.06
CA ARG A 176 -5.73 6.22 -9.25
C ARG A 176 -5.32 5.74 -10.65
N ALA A 177 -5.49 6.59 -11.67
CA ALA A 177 -5.01 6.30 -13.02
C ALA A 177 -3.48 6.24 -13.08
N LEU A 178 -2.79 7.21 -12.45
CA LEU A 178 -1.33 7.21 -12.32
C LEU A 178 -0.82 5.94 -11.64
N LEU A 179 -1.40 5.56 -10.50
CA LEU A 179 -1.02 4.34 -9.78
C LEU A 179 -1.25 3.07 -10.63
N ALA A 180 -2.30 3.02 -11.46
CA ALA A 180 -2.52 1.91 -12.37
C ALA A 180 -1.43 1.86 -13.47
N LEU A 181 -1.10 3.01 -14.06
CA LEU A 181 -0.05 3.13 -15.08
C LEU A 181 1.32 2.73 -14.53
N GLU A 182 1.67 3.18 -13.32
CA GLU A 182 2.90 2.78 -12.62
C GLU A 182 3.02 1.25 -12.53
N LYS A 183 1.96 0.57 -12.08
CA LYS A 183 1.99 -0.90 -11.95
C LYS A 183 2.07 -1.62 -13.29
N PHE A 184 1.35 -1.15 -14.32
CA PHE A 184 1.47 -1.74 -15.65
C PHE A 184 2.85 -1.52 -16.28
N SER A 185 3.52 -0.40 -15.94
CA SER A 185 4.84 -0.04 -16.45
C SER A 185 6.00 -0.89 -15.91
N VAL A 186 5.73 -1.79 -14.95
CA VAL A 186 6.71 -2.81 -14.54
C VAL A 186 7.09 -3.70 -15.73
N ILE A 187 6.19 -3.90 -16.69
CA ILE A 187 6.46 -4.62 -17.93
C ILE A 187 6.94 -3.65 -19.02
N ARG A 188 8.07 -3.96 -19.67
CA ARG A 188 8.76 -3.08 -20.63
C ARG A 188 7.87 -2.68 -21.82
N GLU A 189 7.14 -3.62 -22.39
CA GLU A 189 6.24 -3.39 -23.53
C GLU A 189 5.11 -2.42 -23.15
N ASN A 190 4.52 -2.63 -21.98
CA ASN A 190 3.48 -1.75 -21.44
C ASN A 190 4.04 -0.35 -21.16
N LYS A 191 5.22 -0.25 -20.53
CA LYS A 191 5.91 1.02 -20.26
C LYS A 191 6.15 1.82 -21.53
N THR A 192 6.64 1.15 -22.58
CA THR A 192 6.89 1.77 -23.90
C THR A 192 5.60 2.36 -24.46
N MET A 193 4.50 1.59 -24.43
CA MET A 193 3.20 2.06 -24.90
C MET A 193 2.67 3.24 -24.07
N ILE A 194 2.86 3.24 -22.75
CA ILE A 194 2.45 4.34 -21.85
C ILE A 194 3.23 5.61 -22.18
N VAL A 195 4.56 5.53 -22.27
CA VAL A 195 5.42 6.69 -22.53
C VAL A 195 5.08 7.32 -23.87
N GLN A 196 4.98 6.51 -24.93
CA GLN A 196 4.57 7.00 -26.26
C GLN A 196 3.19 7.68 -26.22
N ARG A 197 2.25 7.11 -25.48
CA ARG A 197 0.90 7.70 -25.35
C ARG A 197 0.93 9.03 -24.58
N LEU A 198 1.66 9.10 -23.48
CA LEU A 198 1.78 10.34 -22.69
C LEU A 198 2.49 11.45 -23.48
N GLU A 199 3.49 11.11 -24.30
CA GLU A 199 4.15 12.05 -25.22
C GLU A 199 3.16 12.64 -26.23
N LEU A 200 2.32 11.82 -26.84
CA LEU A 200 1.28 12.26 -27.78
C LEU A 200 0.24 13.20 -27.13
N LEU A 201 -0.07 13.02 -25.84
CA LEU A 201 -1.04 13.82 -25.12
C LEU A 201 -0.47 15.10 -24.50
N ASN A 202 0.79 15.43 -24.82
CA ASN A 202 1.57 16.54 -24.26
C ASN A 202 1.95 16.28 -22.79
N SER A 203 3.24 15.98 -22.57
CA SER A 203 3.84 15.38 -21.36
C SER A 203 3.86 16.23 -20.09
N ASN A 204 3.35 17.47 -20.14
CA ASN A 204 3.40 18.39 -18.99
C ASN A 204 2.34 18.09 -17.91
N HIS A 205 1.43 17.13 -18.12
CA HIS A 205 0.37 16.83 -17.15
C HIS A 205 0.91 16.32 -15.81
N LEU A 206 1.86 15.38 -15.81
CA LEU A 206 2.46 14.89 -14.56
C LEU A 206 3.23 16.01 -13.83
N SER A 207 3.96 16.86 -14.57
CA SER A 207 4.61 18.05 -14.00
C SER A 207 3.61 19.08 -13.48
N GLY A 208 2.39 19.13 -14.04
CA GLY A 208 1.29 19.93 -13.52
C GLY A 208 0.75 19.38 -12.20
N LEU A 209 0.62 18.05 -12.09
CA LEU A 209 0.17 17.38 -10.88
C LEU A 209 1.18 17.51 -9.73
N GLU A 210 2.47 17.42 -10.03
CA GLU A 210 3.54 17.63 -9.04
C GLU A 210 3.42 18.97 -8.32
N LYS A 211 2.96 20.04 -8.98
CA LYS A 211 2.79 21.37 -8.37
C LYS A 211 1.80 21.39 -7.21
N TYR A 212 0.93 20.39 -7.10
CA TYR A 212 0.03 20.25 -5.96
C TYR A 212 0.74 19.78 -4.68
N LEU A 213 2.00 19.36 -4.76
CA LEU A 213 2.80 18.99 -3.60
C LEU A 213 3.08 20.23 -2.75
N THR A 214 2.16 20.53 -1.85
CA THR A 214 2.23 21.62 -0.90
C THR A 214 1.83 21.10 0.49
N ASN A 215 2.30 21.77 1.53
CA ASN A 215 1.96 21.49 2.93
C ASN A 215 0.79 22.38 3.39
N ILE A 216 -0.34 22.32 2.68
CA ILE A 216 -1.54 23.10 3.01
C ILE A 216 -2.54 22.17 3.69
N ALA A 217 -2.91 22.50 4.94
CA ALA A 217 -3.88 21.73 5.70
C ALA A 217 -5.26 21.72 5.02
N GLY A 218 -5.93 20.55 4.99
CA GLY A 218 -7.22 20.38 4.31
C GLY A 218 -7.14 20.21 2.78
N GLU A 219 -5.94 20.09 2.22
CA GLU A 219 -5.70 19.77 0.81
C GLU A 219 -4.99 18.41 0.63
N GLU A 220 -5.40 17.42 1.41
CA GLU A 220 -4.72 16.12 1.52
C GLU A 220 -4.63 15.41 0.16
N ILE A 221 -5.72 15.42 -0.61
CA ILE A 221 -5.72 14.79 -1.94
C ILE A 221 -4.74 15.47 -2.91
N ARG A 222 -4.58 16.80 -2.81
CA ARG A 222 -3.60 17.54 -3.64
C ARG A 222 -2.19 17.14 -3.27
N ARG A 223 -1.90 17.02 -1.97
CA ARG A 223 -0.63 16.50 -1.49
C ARG A 223 -0.38 15.08 -1.99
N GLU A 224 -1.33 14.16 -1.82
CA GLU A 224 -1.19 12.77 -2.27
C GLU A 224 -0.87 12.67 -3.77
N VAL A 225 -1.60 13.44 -4.59
CA VAL A 225 -1.41 13.48 -6.05
C VAL A 225 -0.07 14.08 -6.43
N GLY A 226 0.31 15.20 -5.82
CA GLY A 226 1.61 15.83 -6.06
C GLY A 226 2.77 14.92 -5.65
N TYR A 227 2.63 14.22 -4.52
CA TYR A 227 3.59 13.24 -4.05
C TYR A 227 3.77 12.08 -5.05
N CYS A 228 2.67 11.47 -5.49
CA CYS A 228 2.71 10.38 -6.47
C CYS A 228 3.27 10.84 -7.81
N ALA A 229 2.87 12.02 -8.29
CA ALA A 229 3.36 12.57 -9.56
C ALA A 229 4.86 12.87 -9.53
N ARG A 230 5.37 13.49 -8.45
CA ARG A 230 6.81 13.70 -8.24
C ARG A 230 7.56 12.38 -8.23
N TRP A 231 7.08 11.41 -7.46
CA TRP A 231 7.71 10.09 -7.37
C TRP A 231 7.74 9.39 -8.72
N ALA A 232 6.64 9.43 -9.50
CA ALA A 232 6.57 8.84 -10.83
C ALA A 232 7.53 9.52 -11.81
N LEU A 233 7.63 10.85 -11.79
CA LEU A 233 8.57 11.62 -12.61
C LEU A 233 10.04 11.34 -12.28
N ASP A 234 10.34 10.98 -11.04
CA ASP A 234 11.69 10.60 -10.63
C ASP A 234 11.99 9.13 -10.91
N ASN A 235 11.01 8.21 -10.82
CA ASN A 235 11.30 6.78 -10.79
C ASN A 235 10.87 6.01 -12.05
N ILE A 236 9.75 6.38 -12.67
CA ILE A 236 9.06 5.54 -13.66
C ILE A 236 8.95 6.20 -15.02
N PHE A 237 8.55 7.47 -15.04
CA PHE A 237 8.32 8.28 -16.25
C PHE A 237 9.27 9.49 -16.23
N PRO A 238 10.60 9.27 -16.34
CA PRO A 238 11.58 10.34 -16.23
C PRO A 238 11.39 11.39 -17.32
N LYS A 239 11.40 12.67 -16.91
CA LYS A 239 11.39 13.81 -17.83
C LYS A 239 12.83 14.19 -18.19
N PRO A 240 13.20 14.26 -19.48
CA PRO A 240 14.55 14.69 -19.88
C PRO A 240 14.93 16.05 -19.29
N GLY A 241 16.13 16.14 -18.71
CA GLY A 241 16.67 17.39 -18.13
C GLY A 241 16.07 17.81 -16.78
N ARG A 242 15.26 16.94 -16.15
CA ARG A 242 14.73 17.18 -14.80
C ARG A 242 15.83 17.05 -13.73
N GLN A 243 15.88 17.99 -12.78
CA GLN A 243 16.62 17.81 -11.53
C GLN A 243 15.86 16.81 -10.66
N LEU A 244 16.53 15.74 -10.23
CA LEU A 244 15.90 14.71 -9.40
C LEU A 244 15.62 15.27 -8.01
N SER A 245 14.49 14.88 -7.42
CA SER A 245 14.12 15.39 -6.09
C SER A 245 15.11 14.95 -5.00
N TYR A 246 15.82 13.83 -5.20
CA TYR A 246 16.94 13.41 -4.36
C TYR A 246 18.03 14.46 -4.23
N ASP A 247 18.36 15.17 -5.30
CA ASP A 247 19.42 16.18 -5.32
C ASP A 247 19.01 17.49 -4.60
N THR A 248 17.74 17.58 -4.17
CA THR A 248 17.16 18.80 -3.57
C THR A 248 17.06 18.76 -2.05
N VAL A 249 17.41 17.63 -1.42
CA VAL A 249 17.28 17.42 0.02
C VAL A 249 18.64 17.17 0.69
N ASP A 250 18.80 17.71 1.90
CA ASP A 250 19.93 17.38 2.75
C ASP A 250 19.55 16.27 3.73
N LEU A 251 20.26 15.15 3.66
CA LEU A 251 20.05 14.00 4.52
C LEU A 251 20.97 14.02 5.76
N SER A 252 21.89 14.97 5.91
CA SER A 252 22.92 14.98 6.96
C SER A 252 22.35 14.83 8.38
N ALA A 253 21.16 15.39 8.65
CA ALA A 253 20.48 15.33 9.93
C ALA A 253 19.60 14.08 10.13
N VAL A 254 19.42 13.26 9.09
CA VAL A 254 18.54 12.07 9.10
C VAL A 254 19.35 10.84 9.49
N ASN A 255 19.08 10.27 10.65
CA ASN A 255 19.80 9.12 11.20
C ASN A 255 18.90 7.90 11.47
N CYS A 256 17.58 8.09 11.39
CA CYS A 256 16.60 7.02 11.56
C CYS A 256 15.53 7.11 10.47
N MET A 257 15.08 5.97 9.95
CA MET A 257 13.93 5.86 9.05
C MET A 257 13.18 4.54 9.31
N PHE A 258 12.01 4.37 8.71
CA PHE A 258 11.43 3.04 8.55
C PHE A 258 12.04 2.37 7.30
N LYS A 259 12.53 1.13 7.43
CA LYS A 259 13.07 0.34 6.31
C LYS A 259 12.00 -0.54 5.68
N ASN A 260 12.07 -0.69 4.36
CA ASN A 260 11.25 -1.64 3.60
C ASN A 260 12.01 -2.97 3.42
N GLU A 261 11.91 -3.83 4.43
CA GLU A 261 12.57 -5.14 4.42
C GLU A 261 12.01 -6.09 3.37
N SER A 262 10.77 -5.89 2.95
CA SER A 262 10.13 -6.72 1.91
C SER A 262 10.68 -6.46 0.50
N GLY A 263 11.43 -5.37 0.29
CA GLY A 263 11.87 -4.94 -1.03
C GLY A 263 10.73 -4.55 -1.98
N ASN A 264 9.51 -4.34 -1.46
CA ASN A 264 8.36 -4.06 -2.29
C ASN A 264 8.48 -2.68 -2.96
N ILE A 265 8.48 -2.67 -4.29
CA ILE A 265 8.74 -1.49 -5.12
C ILE A 265 7.60 -0.46 -5.12
N TYR A 266 6.44 -0.80 -4.56
CA TYR A 266 5.30 0.11 -4.45
C TYR A 266 5.19 0.77 -3.06
N ILE A 267 6.21 0.61 -2.22
CA ILE A 267 6.44 1.51 -1.08
C ILE A 267 7.25 2.71 -1.57
N LYS A 268 6.65 3.89 -1.49
CA LYS A 268 7.26 5.14 -1.96
C LYS A 268 7.81 5.91 -0.76
N TYR A 269 9.11 6.14 -0.79
CA TYR A 269 9.78 7.06 0.12
C TYR A 269 9.92 8.44 -0.52
N SER A 270 9.81 9.48 0.30
CA SER A 270 10.24 10.81 -0.09
C SER A 270 11.77 10.84 -0.18
N PRO A 271 12.32 11.82 -0.93
CA PRO A 271 13.76 12.03 -1.00
C PRO A 271 14.42 12.19 0.37
N ASP A 272 13.73 12.85 1.32
CA ASP A 272 14.20 13.08 2.69
C ASP A 272 14.03 11.86 3.63
N LEU A 273 13.46 10.75 3.11
CA LEU A 273 13.18 9.49 3.82
C LEU A 273 12.11 9.58 4.91
N MET A 274 11.45 10.73 5.09
CA MET A 274 10.54 11.00 6.20
C MET A 274 9.06 10.77 5.86
N GLU A 275 8.69 10.77 4.59
CA GLU A 275 7.33 10.50 4.14
C GLU A 275 7.27 9.14 3.42
N ILE A 276 6.27 8.35 3.76
CA ILE A 276 6.12 6.99 3.29
C ILE A 276 4.69 6.80 2.80
N ARG A 277 4.54 6.16 1.64
CA ARG A 277 3.25 5.77 1.08
C ARG A 277 3.26 4.30 0.67
N ASN A 278 2.21 3.57 1.04
CA ASN A 278 1.98 2.21 0.59
C ASN A 278 0.98 2.18 -0.58
N ASP A 279 1.46 1.97 -1.81
CA ASP A 279 0.61 1.81 -3.00
C ASP A 279 0.43 0.33 -3.42
N THR A 280 0.86 -0.63 -2.58
CA THR A 280 0.54 -2.06 -2.77
C THR A 280 -0.93 -2.34 -2.50
N ILE A 281 -1.43 -3.48 -2.97
CA ILE A 281 -2.77 -3.98 -2.58
C ILE A 281 -2.78 -4.71 -1.23
N CYS A 282 -1.63 -4.78 -0.54
CA CYS A 282 -1.44 -5.52 0.71
C CYS A 282 -1.09 -4.58 1.88
N PRO A 283 -1.39 -4.95 3.12
CA PRO A 283 -0.74 -4.31 4.26
C PRO A 283 0.78 -4.51 4.20
N GLN A 284 1.53 -3.47 4.56
CA GLN A 284 2.99 -3.49 4.60
C GLN A 284 3.43 -3.07 6.01
N THR A 285 4.22 -3.93 6.66
CA THR A 285 4.85 -3.63 7.95
C THR A 285 6.27 -3.14 7.69
N LEU A 286 6.63 -2.02 8.31
CA LEU A 286 7.94 -1.40 8.24
C LEU A 286 8.49 -1.21 9.65
N HIS A 287 9.79 -1.39 9.81
CA HIS A 287 10.50 -1.29 11.09
C HIS A 287 11.52 -0.17 11.06
N GLY A 288 11.76 0.43 12.22
CA GLY A 288 12.82 1.43 12.37
C GLY A 288 14.19 0.85 12.05
N THR A 289 15.08 1.70 11.54
CA THR A 289 16.51 1.36 11.41
C THR A 289 17.26 1.47 12.73
N SER A 290 16.71 2.19 13.71
CA SER A 290 17.28 2.34 15.05
C SER A 290 16.65 1.38 16.03
N GLU A 291 17.48 0.82 16.91
CA GLU A 291 17.09 -0.05 18.01
C GLU A 291 17.64 0.50 19.32
N VAL A 292 16.89 0.35 20.42
CA VAL A 292 17.24 0.87 21.74
C VAL A 292 17.09 -0.18 22.84
N ASP A 293 17.97 -0.16 23.83
CA ASP A 293 18.02 -1.09 24.96
C ASP A 293 17.63 -0.40 26.28
N GLY A 294 16.34 -0.12 26.41
CA GLY A 294 15.79 0.54 27.60
C GLY A 294 15.95 2.06 27.59
N GLY A 295 15.41 2.72 28.61
CA GLY A 295 15.25 4.18 28.66
C GLY A 295 13.85 4.65 28.25
N LEU A 296 13.75 5.94 27.94
CA LEU A 296 12.49 6.60 27.58
C LEU A 296 12.61 7.21 26.18
N TRP A 297 11.91 6.63 25.21
CA TRP A 297 12.09 6.94 23.78
C TRP A 297 10.82 7.42 23.11
N PHE A 298 10.94 8.44 22.28
CA PHE A 298 9.80 9.08 21.62
C PHE A 298 9.99 9.24 20.10
N TYR A 299 8.89 9.09 19.36
CA TYR A 299 8.77 9.48 17.96
C TYR A 299 7.33 9.86 17.62
N GLU A 300 7.13 10.51 16.47
CA GLU A 300 5.80 10.93 16.00
C GLU A 300 5.53 10.45 14.58
N VAL A 301 4.24 10.29 14.28
CA VAL A 301 3.73 10.02 12.95
C VAL A 301 2.62 11.03 12.64
N LYS A 302 2.83 11.86 11.62
CA LYS A 302 1.80 12.74 11.05
C LYS A 302 1.05 11.97 9.96
N LEU A 303 -0.27 11.93 10.06
CA LEU A 303 -1.11 11.25 9.09
C LEU A 303 -1.32 12.14 7.86
N ILE A 304 -1.07 11.62 6.66
CA ILE A 304 -1.52 12.26 5.41
C ILE A 304 -2.86 11.66 4.98
N THR A 305 -3.08 10.38 5.28
CA THR A 305 -4.35 9.69 5.09
C THR A 305 -4.85 9.13 6.41
N ASP A 306 -6.16 9.17 6.63
CA ASP A 306 -6.80 8.77 7.89
C ASP A 306 -7.27 7.31 7.93
N GLY A 307 -6.85 6.47 6.97
CA GLY A 307 -7.27 5.07 6.86
C GLY A 307 -6.66 4.15 7.93
N SER A 308 -6.50 2.88 7.59
CA SER A 308 -6.00 1.87 8.54
C SER A 308 -4.47 1.85 8.52
N ILE A 309 -3.89 2.49 9.53
CA ILE A 309 -2.47 2.49 9.87
C ILE A 309 -2.40 2.02 11.32
N THR A 310 -1.43 1.17 11.67
CA THR A 310 -1.15 0.77 13.05
C THR A 310 0.27 1.21 13.39
N VAL A 311 0.43 2.03 14.42
CA VAL A 311 1.72 2.61 14.83
C VAL A 311 2.09 2.10 16.21
N GLY A 312 3.33 1.66 16.43
CA GLY A 312 3.78 1.26 17.75
C GLY A 312 5.21 0.74 17.79
N TRP A 313 5.45 -0.28 18.60
CA TRP A 313 6.80 -0.76 18.88
C TRP A 313 6.92 -2.24 18.60
N GLY A 314 8.05 -2.62 18.03
CA GLY A 314 8.53 -4.00 17.94
C GLY A 314 9.69 -4.24 18.90
N SER A 315 9.98 -5.50 19.16
CA SER A 315 11.12 -5.93 19.97
C SER A 315 11.95 -7.00 19.26
N THR A 316 13.15 -7.30 19.77
CA THR A 316 14.06 -8.32 19.22
C THR A 316 13.31 -9.60 18.80
N GLY A 317 13.42 -9.96 17.52
CA GLY A 317 12.82 -11.17 16.97
C GLY A 317 11.37 -11.01 16.48
N ALA A 318 10.80 -9.81 16.49
CA ALA A 318 9.51 -9.55 15.84
C ALA A 318 9.56 -9.90 14.34
N ASN A 319 8.47 -10.44 13.83
CA ASN A 319 8.36 -10.86 12.45
C ASN A 319 7.98 -9.67 11.56
N THR A 320 8.82 -9.40 10.56
CA THR A 320 8.71 -8.28 9.62
C THR A 320 7.55 -8.41 8.64
N GLU A 321 6.96 -9.60 8.54
CA GLU A 321 5.84 -9.90 7.66
C GLU A 321 4.48 -9.83 8.39
N ILE A 322 4.49 -9.80 9.73
CA ILE A 322 3.27 -9.76 10.56
C ILE A 322 2.88 -8.31 10.83
N SER A 323 1.58 -8.03 10.96
CA SER A 323 1.12 -6.68 11.32
C SER A 323 1.55 -6.34 12.75
N VAL A 324 1.87 -5.07 12.99
CA VAL A 324 2.17 -4.56 14.33
C VAL A 324 0.98 -4.86 15.26
N GLY A 325 1.25 -5.58 16.36
CA GLY A 325 0.24 -5.98 17.34
C GLY A 325 -0.42 -7.34 17.10
N ASP A 326 -0.16 -8.01 15.97
CA ASP A 326 -0.70 -9.34 15.68
C ASP A 326 0.11 -10.49 16.30
N GLU A 327 1.24 -10.19 16.93
CA GLU A 327 2.13 -11.16 17.60
C GLU A 327 2.53 -10.73 19.02
N GLU A 328 3.33 -11.55 19.70
CA GLU A 328 3.81 -11.28 21.07
C GLU A 328 4.93 -10.22 21.15
N ARG A 329 5.64 -9.99 20.04
CA ARG A 329 6.86 -9.16 19.98
C ARG A 329 6.62 -7.77 19.43
N SER A 330 5.39 -7.43 19.09
CA SER A 330 5.00 -6.11 18.65
C SER A 330 3.65 -5.71 19.24
N LEU A 331 3.46 -4.41 19.40
CA LEU A 331 2.22 -3.80 19.88
C LEU A 331 2.00 -2.49 19.14
N GLY A 332 0.75 -2.07 18.98
CA GLY A 332 0.49 -0.80 18.32
C GLY A 332 -0.93 -0.31 18.39
N TYR A 333 -1.11 0.96 18.05
CA TYR A 333 -2.37 1.66 18.05
C TYR A 333 -2.87 1.92 16.62
N GLU A 334 -4.11 1.52 16.33
CA GLU A 334 -4.82 1.82 15.10
C GLU A 334 -5.90 2.88 15.35
N GLY A 335 -5.57 4.16 15.13
CA GLY A 335 -6.44 5.26 15.53
C GLY A 335 -7.72 5.44 14.72
N ASN A 336 -7.84 4.87 13.52
CA ASN A 336 -9.11 4.86 12.78
C ASN A 336 -10.16 3.99 13.49
N LYS A 337 -9.73 2.90 14.14
CA LYS A 337 -10.58 2.01 14.94
C LYS A 337 -10.54 2.31 16.44
N MET A 338 -9.70 3.26 16.88
CA MET A 338 -9.47 3.56 18.30
C MET A 338 -9.12 2.29 19.09
N THR A 339 -8.26 1.45 18.51
CA THR A 339 -7.96 0.12 19.04
C THR A 339 -6.46 -0.03 19.26
N PHE A 340 -6.08 -0.52 20.43
CA PHE A 340 -4.74 -1.01 20.71
C PHE A 340 -4.67 -2.51 20.39
N TRP A 341 -3.63 -2.92 19.69
CA TRP A 341 -3.42 -4.29 19.22
C TRP A 341 -2.21 -4.90 19.93
N TYR A 342 -2.40 -6.08 20.51
CA TYR A 342 -1.33 -6.89 21.12
C TYR A 342 -1.75 -8.37 21.12
N HIS A 343 -0.87 -9.30 20.74
CA HIS A 343 -1.19 -10.74 20.57
C HIS A 343 -2.40 -11.01 19.66
N GLY A 344 -2.59 -10.19 18.62
CA GLY A 344 -3.75 -10.29 17.71
C GLY A 344 -5.09 -9.98 18.40
N LYS A 345 -5.07 -9.42 19.61
CA LYS A 345 -6.25 -9.03 20.37
C LYS A 345 -6.43 -7.52 20.35
N ALA A 346 -7.67 -7.10 20.22
CA ALA A 346 -8.09 -5.71 20.28
C ALA A 346 -8.38 -5.29 21.72
N TYR A 347 -7.80 -4.17 22.14
CA TYR A 347 -8.03 -3.55 23.44
C TYR A 347 -8.52 -2.11 23.24
N GLY A 348 -9.41 -1.66 24.12
CA GLY A 348 -9.87 -0.28 24.14
C GLY A 348 -8.78 0.66 24.64
N ILE A 349 -8.77 1.88 24.14
CA ILE A 349 -7.84 2.93 24.52
C ILE A 349 -8.58 4.27 24.61
N SER A 350 -8.16 5.14 25.53
CA SER A 350 -8.83 6.41 25.82
C SER A 350 -8.33 7.55 24.90
N LEU A 351 -8.33 7.32 23.59
CA LEU A 351 -7.97 8.32 22.58
C LEU A 351 -9.09 8.49 21.56
N THR A 352 -9.16 9.69 20.97
CA THR A 352 -10.12 10.00 19.90
C THR A 352 -9.72 9.35 18.59
N ARG A 353 -10.69 9.13 17.69
CA ARG A 353 -10.41 8.73 16.31
C ARG A 353 -9.59 9.81 15.60
N TRP A 354 -8.48 9.40 14.97
CA TRP A 354 -7.64 10.31 14.21
C TRP A 354 -8.27 10.71 12.87
N ARG A 355 -7.71 11.75 12.26
CA ARG A 355 -7.98 12.28 10.93
C ARG A 355 -6.67 12.57 10.21
N ALA A 356 -6.76 12.89 8.93
CA ALA A 356 -5.60 13.38 8.21
C ALA A 356 -5.14 14.71 8.81
N ASP A 357 -3.85 14.99 8.68
CA ASP A 357 -3.08 16.03 9.37
C ASP A 357 -2.88 15.88 10.88
N ASP A 358 -3.55 14.93 11.56
CA ASP A 358 -3.27 14.65 12.96
C ASP A 358 -1.85 14.09 13.16
N VAL A 359 -1.27 14.37 14.34
CA VAL A 359 0.06 13.90 14.74
C VAL A 359 -0.07 12.99 15.96
N LEU A 360 0.28 11.72 15.78
CA LEU A 360 0.36 10.74 16.86
C LEU A 360 1.77 10.73 17.44
N GLY A 361 1.89 10.98 18.74
CA GLY A 361 3.12 10.72 19.50
C GLY A 361 3.14 9.31 20.09
N CYS A 362 4.30 8.67 20.07
CA CYS A 362 4.51 7.31 20.58
C CYS A 362 5.71 7.31 21.53
N LEU A 363 5.47 6.99 22.80
CA LEU A 363 6.47 6.92 23.86
C LEU A 363 6.63 5.48 24.35
N LEU A 364 7.87 5.02 24.49
CA LEU A 364 8.21 3.78 25.16
C LEU A 364 8.99 4.08 26.43
N ASP A 365 8.49 3.57 27.57
CA ASP A 365 9.17 3.61 28.86
C ASP A 365 9.48 2.19 29.32
N SER A 366 10.76 1.80 29.24
CA SER A 366 11.16 0.46 29.68
C SER A 366 11.18 0.29 31.20
N SER A 367 11.34 1.39 31.95
CA SER A 367 11.45 1.36 33.41
C SER A 367 10.08 1.13 34.03
N GLU A 368 9.09 1.89 33.58
CA GLU A 368 7.69 1.73 33.97
C GLU A 368 6.98 0.61 33.19
N LYS A 369 7.65 0.05 32.17
CA LYS A 369 7.11 -1.00 31.28
C LYS A 369 5.81 -0.54 30.62
N THR A 370 5.79 0.71 30.18
CA THR A 370 4.63 1.34 29.57
C THR A 370 4.88 1.78 28.13
N ILE A 371 3.81 1.82 27.37
CA ILE A 371 3.74 2.44 26.06
C ILE A 371 2.63 3.51 26.12
N SER A 372 2.96 4.75 25.79
CA SER A 372 2.01 5.86 25.79
C SER A 372 1.79 6.40 24.38
N PHE A 373 0.54 6.69 24.06
CA PHE A 373 0.13 7.32 22.81
C PHE A 373 -0.43 8.72 23.09
N PHE A 374 -0.02 9.69 22.29
CA PHE A 374 -0.39 11.11 22.43
C PHE A 374 -1.11 11.60 21.18
N LEU A 375 -2.34 12.06 21.32
CA LEU A 375 -3.15 12.57 20.22
C LEU A 375 -4.03 13.71 20.71
N HIS A 376 -4.02 14.86 20.01
CA HIS A 376 -4.78 16.07 20.40
C HIS A 376 -4.53 16.55 21.83
N GLY A 377 -3.32 16.36 22.35
CA GLY A 377 -2.97 16.71 23.73
C GLY A 377 -3.52 15.75 24.79
N ALA A 378 -4.25 14.70 24.40
CA ALA A 378 -4.61 13.60 25.28
C ALA A 378 -3.54 12.50 25.26
N GLU A 379 -3.34 11.86 26.42
CA GLU A 379 -2.45 10.71 26.59
C GLU A 379 -3.28 9.46 26.94
N SER A 380 -2.88 8.32 26.40
CA SER A 380 -3.29 7.03 26.94
C SER A 380 -2.07 6.10 27.06
N SER A 381 -1.78 5.70 28.29
CA SER A 381 -0.66 4.85 28.66
C SER A 381 -1.13 3.42 28.93
N ILE A 382 -0.36 2.44 28.50
CA ILE A 382 -0.67 1.02 28.63
C ILE A 382 0.55 0.32 29.23
N THR A 383 0.36 -0.38 30.35
CA THR A 383 1.40 -1.21 30.96
C THR A 383 1.42 -2.58 30.30
N CYS A 384 2.58 -3.01 29.81
CA CYS A 384 2.72 -4.26 29.05
C CYS A 384 3.87 -5.12 29.60
N PHE A 385 3.73 -5.64 30.83
CA PHE A 385 4.79 -6.43 31.48
C PHE A 385 5.39 -7.52 30.59
N ASP A 386 4.56 -8.28 29.88
CA ASP A 386 5.00 -9.37 29.00
C ASP A 386 5.84 -8.87 27.82
N PHE A 387 5.50 -7.71 27.25
CA PHE A 387 6.27 -7.10 26.16
C PHE A 387 7.66 -6.65 26.62
N PHE A 388 7.82 -6.29 27.89
CA PHE A 388 9.11 -5.91 28.48
C PHE A 388 9.81 -7.08 29.20
N SER A 389 9.20 -8.26 29.23
CA SER A 389 9.79 -9.44 29.90
C SER A 389 11.14 -9.80 29.27
N PRO A 390 12.15 -10.14 30.09
CA PRO A 390 13.47 -10.55 29.61
C PRO A 390 13.39 -11.76 28.69
N SER A 391 14.28 -11.80 27.70
CA SER A 391 14.49 -12.94 26.80
C SER A 391 15.92 -13.47 26.94
N ASN A 392 16.18 -14.67 26.39
CA ASN A 392 17.54 -15.25 26.36
C ASN A 392 18.54 -14.36 25.62
N THR A 393 18.08 -13.61 24.62
CA THR A 393 18.84 -12.58 23.93
C THR A 393 18.53 -11.21 24.53
N PRO A 394 19.50 -10.28 24.58
CA PRO A 394 19.23 -8.90 24.98
C PRO A 394 18.08 -8.31 24.15
N LYS A 395 17.06 -7.83 24.86
CA LYS A 395 15.85 -7.30 24.23
C LYS A 395 16.09 -5.85 23.88
N LYS A 396 15.94 -5.54 22.60
CA LYS A 396 15.94 -4.19 22.06
C LYS A 396 14.56 -3.88 21.51
N TYR A 397 14.25 -2.59 21.41
CA TYR A 397 12.99 -2.08 20.91
C TYR A 397 13.23 -1.18 19.70
N PHE A 398 12.29 -1.17 18.78
CA PHE A 398 12.34 -0.34 17.59
C PHE A 398 10.92 0.13 17.22
N PRO A 399 10.78 1.30 16.58
CA PRO A 399 9.48 1.75 16.12
C PRO A 399 9.00 0.81 15.01
N ALA A 400 7.69 0.60 14.92
CA ALA A 400 7.06 -0.23 13.92
C ALA A 400 5.77 0.42 13.41
N ILE A 401 5.48 0.20 12.13
CA ILE A 401 4.26 0.69 11.50
C ILE A 401 3.71 -0.35 10.52
N THR A 402 2.41 -0.61 10.56
CA THR A 402 1.69 -1.34 9.51
C THR A 402 0.77 -0.39 8.77
N MET A 403 0.91 -0.32 7.45
CA MET A 403 0.09 0.53 6.59
C MET A 403 -0.74 -0.34 5.66
N THR A 404 -2.07 -0.19 5.67
CA THR A 404 -2.91 -0.82 4.65
C THR A 404 -2.73 -0.16 3.27
N ALA A 405 -3.38 -0.71 2.24
CA ALA A 405 -3.29 -0.18 0.89
C ALA A 405 -3.70 1.31 0.82
N PHE A 406 -2.94 2.08 0.05
CA PHE A 406 -3.16 3.49 -0.26
C PHE A 406 -3.17 4.40 0.97
N GLN A 407 -2.30 4.11 1.94
CA GLN A 407 -2.06 4.94 3.11
C GLN A 407 -0.73 5.69 3.00
N GLN A 408 -0.66 6.87 3.62
CA GLN A 408 0.49 7.75 3.61
C GLN A 408 0.65 8.47 4.96
N CYS A 409 1.90 8.64 5.38
CA CYS A 409 2.26 9.34 6.61
C CYS A 409 3.65 9.98 6.50
N GLU A 410 3.89 11.01 7.31
CA GLU A 410 5.22 11.53 7.61
C GLU A 410 5.65 11.05 8.99
N VAL A 411 6.95 10.85 9.17
CA VAL A 411 7.53 10.26 10.37
C VAL A 411 8.60 11.18 10.93
N ASN A 412 8.55 11.41 12.24
CA ASN A 412 9.53 12.20 12.97
C ASN A 412 10.17 11.36 14.06
N PHE A 413 11.43 10.98 13.85
CA PHE A 413 12.26 10.29 14.83
C PHE A 413 13.08 11.27 15.69
N GLY A 414 12.86 12.58 15.53
CA GLY A 414 13.53 13.67 16.24
C GLY A 414 14.54 14.45 15.39
N GLN A 415 14.51 14.28 14.06
CA GLN A 415 15.24 15.12 13.13
C GLN A 415 14.64 16.54 13.02
N VAL A 416 13.36 16.70 13.39
CA VAL A 416 12.70 18.00 13.55
C VAL A 416 11.97 18.05 14.89
N ARG A 417 11.58 19.26 15.33
CA ARG A 417 10.89 19.46 16.60
C ARG A 417 9.56 18.68 16.67
N PHE A 418 9.39 17.92 17.75
CA PHE A 418 8.16 17.21 18.09
C PHE A 418 6.97 18.16 18.36
N ARG A 419 5.78 17.76 17.93
CA ARG A 419 4.52 18.53 18.02
C ARG A 419 3.56 18.03 19.09
N SER A 420 3.55 16.73 19.36
CA SER A 420 2.72 16.00 20.33
C SER A 420 3.50 15.44 21.52
N ALA A 421 4.76 15.86 21.70
CA ALA A 421 5.59 15.50 22.84
C ALA A 421 4.92 15.77 24.21
N PRO A 422 5.08 14.86 25.19
CA PRO A 422 4.59 15.08 26.56
C PRO A 422 5.24 16.31 27.21
N VAL A 423 4.42 17.14 27.86
CA VAL A 423 4.89 18.35 28.55
C VAL A 423 5.61 17.95 29.84
N GLY A 424 6.85 18.42 30.02
CA GLY A 424 7.60 18.26 31.27
C GLY A 424 8.37 16.94 31.41
N SER A 425 8.20 16.00 30.48
CA SER A 425 8.98 14.75 30.45
C SER A 425 10.27 14.91 29.67
N ARG A 426 11.38 14.35 30.19
CA ARG A 426 12.66 14.25 29.46
C ARG A 426 12.75 12.86 28.85
N PHE A 427 12.73 12.79 27.53
CA PHE A 427 12.86 11.57 26.74
C PHE A 427 13.90 11.78 25.64
N ASP A 428 14.42 10.67 25.11
CA ASP A 428 15.35 10.66 24.00
C ASP A 428 14.62 10.41 22.67
N ALA A 429 15.26 10.86 21.59
CA ALA A 429 14.76 10.72 20.23
C ALA A 429 15.53 9.62 19.49
N LEU A 430 14.84 8.77 18.74
CA LEU A 430 15.48 7.66 18.01
C LEU A 430 16.52 8.13 16.97
N ASN A 431 16.43 9.38 16.51
CA ASN A 431 17.40 10.00 15.61
C ASN A 431 18.76 10.32 16.28
N THR A 432 18.85 10.33 17.62
CA THR A 432 20.12 10.62 18.33
C THR A 432 21.03 9.38 18.42
N VAL A 433 20.45 8.20 18.35
CA VAL A 433 21.16 6.90 18.40
C VAL A 433 21.19 6.18 17.05
N GLY A 434 20.39 6.64 16.09
CA GLY A 434 20.33 6.07 14.77
C GLY A 434 21.61 6.27 13.97
N HIS A 435 21.82 5.38 13.00
CA HIS A 435 22.86 5.54 12.00
C HIS A 435 22.38 4.99 10.65
N LEU A 436 22.21 5.87 9.67
CA LEU A 436 21.93 5.47 8.29
C LEU A 436 23.22 5.46 7.46
N THR A 437 23.54 4.29 6.92
CA THR A 437 24.67 4.15 5.99
C THR A 437 24.40 4.92 4.69
N PRO A 438 25.44 5.35 3.95
CA PRO A 438 25.27 5.95 2.63
C PRO A 438 24.43 5.08 1.70
N GLN A 439 24.62 3.76 1.76
CA GLN A 439 23.86 2.79 0.96
C GLN A 439 22.37 2.79 1.31
N GLN A 440 21.99 2.85 2.59
CA GLN A 440 20.59 2.94 3.01
C GLN A 440 19.94 4.24 2.51
N ARG A 441 20.66 5.36 2.58
CA ARG A 441 20.19 6.66 2.09
C ARG A 441 19.94 6.63 0.59
N MET A 442 20.83 6.00 -0.17
CA MET A 442 20.70 5.86 -1.62
C MET A 442 19.54 4.92 -2.01
N ILE A 443 19.48 3.71 -1.45
CA ILE A 443 18.50 2.68 -1.84
C ILE A 443 17.06 3.18 -1.72
N TYR A 444 16.76 3.99 -0.71
CA TYR A 444 15.41 4.48 -0.47
C TYR A 444 15.15 5.89 -1.00
N GLY A 445 16.16 6.76 -1.01
CA GLY A 445 16.00 8.16 -1.40
C GLY A 445 16.26 8.45 -2.87
N MET A 446 17.11 7.64 -3.52
CA MET A 446 17.56 7.88 -4.89
C MET A 446 16.81 6.99 -5.90
N PRO A 447 16.37 7.55 -7.05
CA PRO A 447 15.80 6.73 -8.11
C PRO A 447 16.79 5.70 -8.66
N ARG A 448 16.27 4.52 -9.02
CA ARG A 448 17.08 3.38 -9.51
C ARG A 448 17.99 3.74 -10.67
N HIS A 449 17.46 4.45 -11.67
CA HIS A 449 18.23 4.84 -12.86
C HIS A 449 19.40 5.79 -12.52
N ALA A 450 19.24 6.63 -11.50
CA ALA A 450 20.28 7.54 -11.03
C ALA A 450 21.37 6.79 -10.23
N MET A 451 20.96 5.82 -9.40
CA MET A 451 21.90 4.91 -8.73
C MET A 451 22.78 4.15 -9.74
N GLN A 452 22.17 3.64 -10.82
CA GLN A 452 22.87 2.94 -11.89
C GLN A 452 23.89 3.82 -12.62
N GLN A 453 23.62 5.12 -12.78
CA GLN A 453 24.56 6.05 -13.45
C GLN A 453 25.76 6.43 -12.57
N GLN A 454 25.59 6.45 -11.24
CA GLN A 454 26.66 6.83 -10.31
C GLN A 454 27.63 5.69 -9.98
N GLN A 455 27.26 4.42 -10.21
CA GLN A 455 28.09 3.26 -9.87
C GLN A 455 28.60 2.55 -11.14
N ALA A 456 29.90 2.71 -11.44
CA ALA A 456 30.58 2.12 -12.60
C ALA A 456 30.65 0.56 -12.61
N THR A 457 30.22 -0.09 -11.53
CA THR A 457 30.16 -1.56 -11.37
C THR A 457 28.74 -2.13 -11.45
N TYR A 458 27.71 -1.30 -11.56
CA TYR A 458 26.32 -1.75 -11.59
C TYR A 458 25.88 -2.08 -13.02
N ASN A 459 25.17 -3.20 -13.17
CA ASN A 459 24.64 -3.59 -14.46
C ASN A 459 23.49 -2.65 -14.87
N ALA A 460 23.79 -1.75 -15.81
CA ALA A 460 22.93 -0.65 -16.26
C ALA A 460 21.69 -1.08 -17.09
N SER A 461 21.28 -2.35 -17.02
CA SER A 461 20.14 -2.88 -17.77
C SER A 461 18.85 -2.83 -16.94
N GLU A 462 17.71 -2.59 -17.59
CA GLU A 462 16.37 -2.74 -16.97
C GLU A 462 16.10 -4.17 -16.47
N ASP A 463 16.92 -5.15 -16.87
CA ASP A 463 16.84 -6.53 -16.43
C ASP A 463 17.66 -6.77 -15.15
N ALA A 464 17.99 -5.74 -14.36
CA ALA A 464 18.72 -5.88 -13.10
C ALA A 464 17.83 -6.34 -11.94
N CYS A 465 18.44 -7.01 -10.96
CA CYS A 465 17.81 -7.52 -9.75
C CYS A 465 17.24 -6.39 -8.87
N ASP A 466 15.98 -6.49 -8.44
CA ASP A 466 15.31 -5.49 -7.62
C ASP A 466 15.89 -5.28 -6.23
N ILE A 467 16.64 -6.26 -5.70
CA ILE A 467 17.23 -6.21 -4.35
C ILE A 467 18.67 -5.70 -4.40
N CYS A 468 19.56 -6.37 -5.14
CA CYS A 468 20.96 -5.96 -5.17
C CYS A 468 21.24 -4.91 -6.23
N CYS A 469 20.37 -4.75 -7.23
CA CYS A 469 20.51 -3.85 -8.36
C CYS A 469 21.82 -4.04 -9.18
N ASP A 470 22.53 -5.14 -8.94
CA ASP A 470 23.88 -5.41 -9.46
C ASP A 470 23.87 -6.54 -10.50
N LEU A 471 23.22 -7.66 -10.20
CA LEU A 471 23.12 -8.82 -11.11
C LEU A 471 21.83 -8.77 -11.93
N VAL A 472 21.79 -9.47 -13.07
CA VAL A 472 20.56 -9.62 -13.87
C VAL A 472 19.49 -10.35 -13.05
N ALA A 473 18.25 -9.87 -13.10
CA ALA A 473 17.05 -10.55 -12.66
C ALA A 473 16.80 -11.78 -13.52
N ASP A 474 17.49 -12.87 -13.20
CA ASP A 474 17.49 -14.11 -13.96
C ASP A 474 16.55 -15.19 -13.43
N VAL A 475 16.06 -15.06 -12.19
CA VAL A 475 15.21 -16.05 -11.54
C VAL A 475 13.73 -15.71 -11.61
N THR A 476 12.95 -16.68 -12.08
CA THR A 476 11.49 -16.71 -12.04
C THR A 476 11.00 -17.37 -10.75
N LEU A 477 10.20 -16.63 -9.98
CA LEU A 477 9.63 -17.09 -8.71
C LEU A 477 8.27 -17.78 -8.94
N HIS A 478 8.15 -19.07 -8.66
CA HIS A 478 6.89 -19.82 -8.78
C HIS A 478 6.16 -19.94 -7.43
N PRO A 479 4.82 -19.90 -7.42
CA PRO A 479 3.92 -19.98 -8.58
C PRO A 479 3.63 -18.62 -9.26
N CYS A 480 4.07 -17.50 -8.69
CA CYS A 480 3.66 -16.17 -9.15
C CYS A 480 4.22 -15.70 -10.51
N GLY A 481 5.30 -16.31 -10.99
CA GLY A 481 5.95 -15.98 -12.27
C GLY A 481 6.77 -14.69 -12.28
N HIS A 482 6.99 -14.03 -11.14
CA HIS A 482 7.79 -12.81 -11.09
C HIS A 482 9.27 -13.08 -11.34
N ARG A 483 9.86 -12.37 -12.30
CA ARG A 483 11.29 -12.43 -12.62
C ARG A 483 11.95 -11.09 -12.32
N THR A 484 12.13 -10.83 -11.03
CA THR A 484 12.63 -9.54 -10.54
C THR A 484 13.95 -9.63 -9.80
N LEU A 485 14.48 -10.83 -9.56
CA LEU A 485 15.65 -11.03 -8.72
C LEU A 485 16.71 -11.87 -9.42
N CYS A 486 17.97 -11.58 -9.11
CA CYS A 486 19.05 -12.49 -9.42
C CYS A 486 18.99 -13.73 -8.52
N HIS A 487 19.66 -14.80 -8.94
CA HIS A 487 19.74 -16.03 -8.17
C HIS A 487 20.14 -15.80 -6.70
N ALA A 488 21.22 -15.05 -6.45
CA ALA A 488 21.72 -14.83 -5.09
C ALA A 488 20.71 -14.09 -4.18
N CYS A 489 19.98 -13.11 -4.72
CA CYS A 489 18.95 -12.38 -3.95
C CYS A 489 17.68 -13.19 -3.78
N SER A 490 17.30 -14.00 -4.78
CA SER A 490 16.12 -14.86 -4.71
C SER A 490 16.21 -15.89 -3.57
N MET A 491 17.43 -16.31 -3.21
CA MET A 491 17.68 -17.27 -2.13
C MET A 491 17.53 -16.67 -0.72
N LYS A 492 17.50 -15.34 -0.58
CA LYS A 492 17.42 -14.65 0.71
C LYS A 492 16.00 -14.31 1.16
N ILE A 493 15.01 -14.67 0.34
CA ILE A 493 13.61 -14.31 0.56
C ILE A 493 12.72 -15.56 0.52
N LEU A 494 11.63 -15.54 1.28
CA LEU A 494 10.67 -16.66 1.39
C LEU A 494 9.40 -16.42 0.57
N VAL A 495 9.01 -15.15 0.43
CA VAL A 495 7.85 -14.71 -0.35
C VAL A 495 8.29 -13.79 -1.49
N CYS A 496 7.56 -13.80 -2.60
CA CYS A 496 7.85 -12.91 -3.72
C CYS A 496 7.79 -11.43 -3.30
N PRO A 497 8.80 -10.59 -3.60
CA PRO A 497 8.81 -9.20 -3.14
C PRO A 497 7.73 -8.35 -3.85
N VAL A 498 7.26 -8.81 -5.02
CA VAL A 498 6.25 -8.12 -5.82
C VAL A 498 4.84 -8.41 -5.33
N CYS A 499 4.48 -9.68 -5.16
CA CYS A 499 3.10 -10.08 -4.84
C CYS A 499 2.91 -10.84 -3.52
N ARG A 500 4.00 -11.05 -2.75
CA ARG A 500 4.02 -11.78 -1.47
C ARG A 500 3.48 -13.21 -1.52
N ALA A 501 3.43 -13.84 -2.69
CA ALA A 501 3.11 -15.25 -2.79
C ALA A 501 4.29 -16.08 -2.27
N ASP A 502 4.00 -17.18 -1.57
CA ASP A 502 5.00 -18.14 -1.12
C ASP A 502 5.80 -18.68 -2.32
N ILE A 503 7.13 -18.66 -2.21
CA ILE A 503 8.01 -19.14 -3.28
C ILE A 503 8.19 -20.65 -3.12
N ALA A 504 7.50 -21.41 -3.96
CA ALA A 504 7.63 -22.87 -4.02
C ALA A 504 8.86 -23.30 -4.83
N GLU A 505 9.12 -22.63 -5.97
CA GLU A 505 10.27 -22.95 -6.84
C GLU A 505 10.93 -21.66 -7.36
N ARG A 506 12.23 -21.72 -7.62
CA ARG A 506 13.06 -20.66 -8.20
C ARG A 506 13.68 -21.22 -9.48
N ARG A 507 13.29 -20.72 -10.65
CA ARG A 507 13.73 -21.24 -11.95
C ARG A 507 14.51 -20.21 -12.75
#